data_AF-A0A9E3MM20-F1
#
_entry.id   AF-A0A9E3MM20-F1
#
_cell.length_a   1.000
_cell.length_b   1.000
_cell.length_c   1.000
_cell.angle_alpha   90.00
_cell.angle_beta   90.00
_cell.angle_gamma   90.00
#
_symmetry.space_group_name_H-M   'P 1'
#
loop_
_entity.id
_entity.type
_entity.pdbx_description
1 polymer ?
#
loop_
_entity_poly.entity_id
_entity_poly.type
_entity_poly.pdbx_seq_one_letter_code
_entity_poly.pdbx_strand_id
1 'polypeptide(L)'
;MAGVLTAEGARSDGTRSAPSSATVRHGAIVLARHGEPAVSRKIKLTAAGYRAFWANYELLGLLPGQTPPQQLREFVDSCGALVSSTRQRSIESAQALAGERAFDRHDVLIEAPLPPPNLPGWIKLSPSVWGFLARFWWWFFDHHEGQETRSEAEIRADRAAALLIGLAASGEDVVVLAHGFFNYMIGRALRRMGWKLVKSEGYKYWSMRRFERG
;
A
#
# COMPACT_ATOMS: atom_id res chain seq x y z
N MET A 1 25.44 -72.44 -44.55
CA MET A 1 24.70 -71.69 -43.51
C MET A 1 25.61 -70.54 -43.06
N ALA A 2 25.68 -69.43 -43.82
CA ALA A 2 25.03 -68.12 -43.55
C ALA A 2 25.63 -67.39 -42.33
N GLY A 3 26.09 -66.13 -42.34
CA GLY A 3 26.18 -65.05 -43.34
C GLY A 3 26.88 -63.78 -42.78
N VAL A 4 27.66 -63.10 -43.63
CA VAL A 4 27.74 -61.65 -44.00
C VAL A 4 27.22 -60.49 -43.07
N LEU A 5 28.10 -59.46 -42.87
CA LEU A 5 27.94 -57.97 -42.67
C LEU A 5 27.02 -57.43 -41.53
N THR A 6 27.09 -56.25 -40.89
CA THR A 6 27.80 -54.94 -41.00
C THR A 6 27.54 -54.11 -39.71
N ALA A 7 28.19 -52.94 -39.61
CA ALA A 7 28.25 -51.94 -38.53
C ALA A 7 26.94 -51.38 -37.93
N GLU A 8 27.11 -50.61 -36.83
CA GLU A 8 26.68 -49.20 -36.64
C GLU A 8 25.86 -48.89 -35.36
N GLY A 9 26.16 -47.74 -34.73
CA GLY A 9 25.15 -46.95 -34.04
C GLY A 9 25.28 -46.78 -32.52
N ALA A 10 25.88 -45.67 -32.11
CA ALA A 10 25.79 -45.12 -30.76
C ALA A 10 24.32 -44.83 -30.35
N ARG A 11 24.00 -45.02 -29.07
CA ARG A 11 22.92 -44.29 -28.39
C ARG A 11 23.40 -43.87 -27.01
N SER A 12 23.86 -42.62 -26.92
CA SER A 12 23.96 -41.88 -25.67
C SER A 12 22.54 -41.63 -25.17
N ASP A 13 22.17 -42.28 -24.07
CA ASP A 13 20.98 -41.93 -23.31
C ASP A 13 21.19 -40.54 -22.71
N GLY A 14 20.70 -39.53 -23.43
CA GLY A 14 20.63 -38.17 -22.95
C GLY A 14 19.69 -38.11 -21.77
N THR A 15 20.26 -38.03 -20.57
CA THR A 15 19.56 -37.63 -19.36
C THR A 15 18.90 -36.28 -19.64
N ARG A 16 17.59 -36.27 -19.93
CA ARG A 16 16.79 -35.04 -19.92
C ARG A 16 16.82 -34.54 -18.48
N SER A 17 17.62 -33.51 -18.24
CA SER A 17 17.46 -32.69 -17.05
C SER A 17 16.04 -32.11 -17.08
N ALA A 18 15.27 -32.41 -16.03
CA ALA A 18 14.02 -31.71 -15.79
C ALA A 18 14.33 -30.21 -15.71
N PRO A 19 13.47 -29.33 -16.25
CA PRO A 19 13.66 -27.90 -16.08
C PRO A 19 13.68 -27.61 -14.58
N SER A 20 14.82 -27.09 -14.10
CA SER A 20 14.92 -26.44 -12.80
C SER A 20 13.74 -25.48 -12.69
N SER A 21 12.81 -25.70 -11.75
CA SER A 21 11.79 -24.70 -11.47
C SER A 21 12.53 -23.45 -11.03
N ALA A 22 12.71 -22.50 -11.94
CA ALA A 22 13.18 -21.19 -11.58
C ALA A 22 12.20 -20.70 -10.51
N THR A 23 12.67 -20.56 -9.27
CA THR A 23 11.86 -20.01 -8.19
C THR A 23 11.48 -18.61 -8.65
N VAL A 24 10.22 -18.42 -9.04
CA VAL A 24 9.70 -17.11 -9.43
C VAL A 24 9.87 -16.21 -8.21
N ARG A 25 10.79 -15.24 -8.32
CA ARG A 25 10.97 -14.24 -7.28
C ARG A 25 9.73 -13.36 -7.26
N HIS A 26 9.34 -12.91 -6.08
CA HIS A 26 8.23 -11.97 -5.98
C HIS A 26 8.66 -10.62 -6.54
N GLY A 27 7.74 -9.90 -7.17
CA GLY A 27 7.94 -8.49 -7.49
C GLY A 27 8.00 -7.65 -6.23
N ALA A 28 8.43 -6.41 -6.35
CA ALA A 28 8.45 -5.49 -5.23
C ALA A 28 7.06 -4.94 -4.90
N ILE A 29 6.87 -4.51 -3.66
CA ILE A 29 5.64 -3.82 -3.21
C ILE A 29 5.98 -2.38 -2.89
N VAL A 30 5.36 -1.43 -3.61
CA VAL A 30 5.49 0.01 -3.39
C VAL A 30 4.23 0.53 -2.71
N LEU A 31 4.35 0.89 -1.43
CA LEU A 31 3.29 1.57 -0.69
C LEU A 31 3.45 3.08 -0.87
N ALA A 32 2.54 3.70 -1.62
CA ALA A 32 2.49 5.14 -1.84
C ALA A 32 1.33 5.78 -1.06
N ARG A 33 1.59 6.93 -0.45
CA ARG A 33 0.54 7.77 0.14
C ARG A 33 -0.15 8.55 -0.98
N HIS A 34 -1.48 8.64 -0.92
CA HIS A 34 -2.27 9.51 -1.80
C HIS A 34 -1.75 10.96 -1.83
N GLY A 35 -2.14 11.70 -2.87
CA GLY A 35 -1.84 13.12 -3.03
C GLY A 35 -2.50 14.02 -1.99
N GLU A 36 -2.16 15.29 -2.01
CA GLU A 36 -2.71 16.26 -1.08
C GLU A 36 -4.23 16.40 -1.28
N PRO A 37 -5.05 16.26 -0.22
CA PRO A 37 -6.50 16.44 -0.31
C PRO A 37 -6.87 17.92 -0.42
N ALA A 38 -8.01 18.23 -1.05
CA ALA A 38 -8.52 19.58 -1.28
C ALA A 38 -9.08 20.27 -0.02
N VAL A 39 -8.25 20.46 1.02
CA VAL A 39 -8.70 20.96 2.33
C VAL A 39 -7.81 22.04 2.91
N SER A 40 -8.41 23.12 3.40
CA SER A 40 -7.71 24.18 4.12
C SER A 40 -7.22 23.71 5.49
N ARG A 41 -5.92 23.85 5.75
CA ARG A 41 -5.29 23.58 7.06
C ARG A 41 -5.14 24.83 7.93
N LYS A 42 -5.60 26.00 7.45
CA LYS A 42 -5.47 27.30 8.12
C LYS A 42 -6.68 27.61 9.03
N ILE A 43 -7.18 26.60 9.73
CA ILE A 43 -8.31 26.73 10.66
C ILE A 43 -7.92 26.13 12.02
N LYS A 44 -8.57 26.57 13.10
CA LYS A 44 -8.46 25.96 14.42
C LYS A 44 -9.81 25.38 14.84
N LEU A 45 -9.81 24.12 15.25
CA LEU A 45 -11.01 23.35 15.54
C LEU A 45 -10.98 22.82 16.97
N THR A 46 -12.15 22.69 17.59
CA THR A 46 -12.33 21.86 18.80
C THR A 46 -12.29 20.37 18.42
N ALA A 47 -12.31 19.45 19.39
CA ALA A 47 -12.40 18.01 19.10
C ALA A 47 -13.66 17.66 18.28
N ALA A 48 -14.81 18.23 18.65
CA ALA A 48 -16.06 18.09 17.89
C ALA A 48 -15.96 18.70 16.48
N GLY A 49 -15.33 19.88 16.37
CA GLY A 49 -15.08 20.50 15.07
C GLY A 49 -14.16 19.67 14.19
N TYR A 50 -13.15 19.01 14.77
CA TYR A 50 -12.28 18.09 14.05
C TYR A 50 -13.01 16.84 13.58
N ARG A 51 -13.92 16.27 14.37
CA ARG A 51 -14.78 15.16 13.93
C ARG A 51 -15.62 15.52 12.71
N ALA A 52 -16.33 16.66 12.77
CA ALA A 52 -17.12 17.13 11.65
C ALA A 52 -16.25 17.41 10.41
N PHE A 53 -15.09 18.04 10.62
CA PHE A 53 -14.10 18.29 9.57
C PHE A 53 -13.58 16.99 8.95
N TRP A 54 -13.27 15.96 9.75
CA TRP A 54 -12.78 14.67 9.28
C TRP A 54 -13.85 13.86 8.54
N ALA A 55 -15.11 13.92 9.00
CA ALA A 55 -16.23 13.28 8.30
C ALA A 55 -16.41 13.86 6.88
N ASN A 56 -16.30 15.19 6.74
CA ASN A 56 -16.31 15.82 5.42
C ASN A 56 -15.04 15.51 4.61
N TYR A 57 -13.89 15.42 5.28
CA TYR A 57 -12.60 15.05 4.67
C TYR A 57 -12.63 13.68 3.99
N GLU A 58 -13.38 12.71 4.51
CA GLU A 58 -13.52 11.39 3.89
C GLU A 58 -14.19 11.42 2.51
N LEU A 59 -14.96 12.48 2.21
CA LEU A 59 -15.66 12.66 0.94
C LEU A 59 -14.87 13.48 -0.08
N LEU A 60 -13.78 14.13 0.33
CA LEU A 60 -13.03 15.04 -0.53
C LEU A 60 -11.95 14.33 -1.34
N GLY A 61 -11.82 14.77 -2.59
CA GLY A 61 -10.78 14.38 -3.53
C GLY A 61 -9.45 15.13 -3.33
N LEU A 62 -8.62 15.09 -4.37
CA LEU A 62 -7.33 15.75 -4.44
C LEU A 62 -7.45 17.26 -4.66
N LEU A 63 -6.50 18.00 -4.12
CA LEU A 63 -6.27 19.39 -4.48
C LEU A 63 -5.95 19.45 -5.99
N PRO A 64 -6.65 20.27 -6.80
CA PRO A 64 -6.38 20.39 -8.23
C PRO A 64 -4.96 20.87 -8.53
N GLY A 65 -4.45 20.53 -9.71
CA GLY A 65 -3.14 21.01 -10.20
C GLY A 65 -1.93 20.32 -9.57
N GLN A 66 -2.13 19.22 -8.85
CA GLN A 66 -1.02 18.40 -8.35
C GLN A 66 -0.44 17.51 -9.44
N THR A 67 0.89 17.43 -9.45
CA THR A 67 1.64 16.51 -10.31
C THR A 67 2.25 15.40 -9.46
N PRO A 68 1.83 14.13 -9.65
CA PRO A 68 2.51 13.00 -9.04
C PRO A 68 4.03 12.99 -9.33
N PRO A 69 4.88 12.61 -8.35
CA PRO A 69 6.32 12.52 -8.55
C PRO A 69 6.67 11.59 -9.71
N GLN A 70 7.68 11.98 -10.50
CA GLN A 70 8.12 11.22 -11.68
C GLN A 70 8.43 9.75 -11.33
N GLN A 71 9.14 9.51 -10.24
CA GLN A 71 9.49 8.15 -9.82
C GLN A 71 8.27 7.28 -9.46
N LEU A 72 7.19 7.87 -8.95
CA LEU A 72 5.96 7.13 -8.71
C LEU A 72 5.29 6.76 -10.04
N ARG A 73 5.37 7.63 -11.05
CA ARG A 73 4.91 7.31 -12.42
C ARG A 73 5.71 6.15 -12.99
N GLU A 74 7.04 6.19 -12.90
CA GLU A 74 7.92 5.11 -13.37
C GLU A 74 7.59 3.76 -12.73
N PHE A 75 7.29 3.73 -11.42
CA PHE A 75 6.81 2.51 -10.77
C PHE A 75 5.45 2.06 -11.28
N VAL A 76 4.50 2.98 -11.51
CA VAL A 76 3.18 2.63 -12.04
C VAL A 76 3.25 2.13 -13.49
N ASP A 77 4.09 2.75 -14.32
CA ASP A 77 4.26 2.39 -15.73
C ASP A 77 4.85 0.98 -15.89
N SER A 78 5.66 0.53 -14.92
CA SER A 78 6.33 -0.78 -14.93
C SER A 78 5.68 -1.85 -14.05
N CYS A 79 4.67 -1.50 -13.24
CA CYS A 79 4.06 -2.45 -12.31
C CYS A 79 3.07 -3.40 -13.02
N GLY A 80 3.02 -4.65 -12.56
CA GLY A 80 2.00 -5.62 -13.01
C GLY A 80 0.64 -5.36 -12.36
N ALA A 81 0.62 -4.78 -11.16
CA ALA A 81 -0.61 -4.42 -10.48
C ALA A 81 -0.55 -3.01 -9.88
N LEU A 82 -1.54 -2.19 -10.22
CA LEU A 82 -1.87 -0.95 -9.52
C LEU A 82 -3.13 -1.19 -8.71
N VAL A 83 -3.13 -0.83 -7.42
CA VAL A 83 -4.31 -0.93 -6.55
C VAL A 83 -4.44 0.31 -5.67
N SER A 84 -5.66 0.56 -5.19
CA SER A 84 -5.95 1.68 -4.29
C SER A 84 -6.91 1.31 -3.16
N SER A 85 -6.99 2.16 -2.13
CA SER A 85 -8.13 2.11 -1.22
C SER A 85 -9.39 2.65 -1.90
N THR A 86 -10.56 2.38 -1.30
CA THR A 86 -11.85 2.87 -1.79
C THR A 86 -12.12 4.35 -1.47
N ARG A 87 -11.19 5.05 -0.81
CA ARG A 87 -11.35 6.48 -0.51
C ARG A 87 -11.07 7.33 -1.75
N GLN A 88 -11.90 8.34 -1.99
CA GLN A 88 -11.87 9.17 -3.19
C GLN A 88 -10.48 9.76 -3.50
N ARG A 89 -9.81 10.34 -2.51
CA ARG A 89 -8.42 10.84 -2.63
C ARG A 89 -7.40 9.79 -3.08
N SER A 90 -7.61 8.53 -2.71
CA SER A 90 -6.75 7.42 -3.13
C SER A 90 -7.03 7.01 -4.57
N ILE A 91 -8.32 6.92 -4.92
CA ILE A 91 -8.80 6.61 -6.28
C ILE A 91 -8.29 7.67 -7.25
N GLU A 92 -8.48 8.96 -6.95
CA GLU A 92 -8.01 10.06 -7.80
C GLU A 92 -6.49 10.10 -7.91
N SER A 93 -5.76 9.73 -6.85
CA SER A 93 -4.30 9.59 -6.92
C SER A 93 -3.87 8.48 -7.87
N ALA A 94 -4.54 7.34 -7.82
CA ALA A 94 -4.29 6.23 -8.72
C ALA A 94 -4.66 6.60 -10.16
N GLN A 95 -5.80 7.27 -10.38
CA GLN A 95 -6.22 7.75 -11.72
C GLN A 95 -5.21 8.72 -12.32
N ALA A 96 -4.65 9.65 -11.53
CA ALA A 96 -3.64 10.60 -11.99
C ALA A 96 -2.32 9.93 -12.45
N LEU A 97 -2.10 8.67 -12.06
CA LEU A 97 -0.93 7.86 -12.43
C LEU A 97 -1.25 6.82 -13.50
N ALA A 98 -2.45 6.22 -13.47
CA ALA A 98 -2.84 5.09 -14.30
C ALA A 98 -3.12 5.47 -15.77
N GLY A 99 -3.46 6.75 -16.03
CA GLY A 99 -4.00 7.14 -17.32
C GLY A 99 -5.30 6.38 -17.60
N GLU A 100 -5.34 5.62 -18.71
CA GLU A 100 -6.50 4.80 -19.10
C GLU A 100 -6.50 3.38 -18.48
N ARG A 101 -5.42 3.00 -17.79
CA ARG A 101 -5.30 1.66 -17.18
C ARG A 101 -6.31 1.49 -16.05
N ALA A 102 -7.05 0.38 -16.09
CA ALA A 102 -7.91 -0.03 -14.97
C ALA A 102 -7.08 -0.52 -13.76
N PHE A 103 -7.60 -0.31 -12.57
CA PHE A 103 -6.98 -0.74 -11.32
C PHE A 103 -8.02 -1.16 -10.28
N ASP A 104 -7.64 -2.07 -9.39
CA ASP A 104 -8.53 -2.58 -8.35
C ASP A 104 -8.58 -1.65 -7.13
N ARG A 105 -9.72 -1.71 -6.43
CA ARG A 105 -9.99 -0.92 -5.23
C ARG A 105 -10.33 -1.87 -4.09
N HIS A 106 -9.66 -1.70 -2.95
CA HIS A 106 -9.86 -2.60 -1.81
C HIS A 106 -10.14 -1.83 -0.51
N ASP A 107 -11.24 -2.19 0.15
CA ASP A 107 -11.60 -1.63 1.47
C ASP A 107 -10.57 -1.99 2.55
N VAL A 108 -9.85 -3.11 2.38
CA VAL A 108 -8.80 -3.52 3.32
C VAL A 108 -7.70 -2.45 3.46
N LEU A 109 -7.55 -1.57 2.47
CA LEU A 109 -6.52 -0.52 2.39
C LEU A 109 -6.94 0.84 2.97
N ILE A 110 -8.16 0.98 3.50
CA ILE A 110 -8.62 2.27 4.08
C ILE A 110 -7.80 2.67 5.31
N GLU A 111 -7.80 3.96 5.64
CA GLU A 111 -7.12 4.47 6.84
C GLU A 111 -7.80 3.94 8.11
N ALA A 112 -7.03 3.78 9.18
CA ALA A 112 -7.60 3.48 10.49
C ALA A 112 -8.58 4.60 10.92
N PRO A 113 -9.64 4.27 11.70
CA PRO A 113 -10.49 5.29 12.29
C PRO A 113 -9.73 5.98 13.41
N LEU A 114 -9.44 7.27 13.22
CA LEU A 114 -8.57 8.04 14.11
C LEU A 114 -9.39 9.14 14.81
N PRO A 115 -10.25 8.79 15.79
CA PRO A 115 -11.00 9.79 16.52
C PRO A 115 -10.06 10.68 17.36
N PRO A 116 -10.32 11.99 17.46
CA PRO A 116 -9.55 12.86 18.33
C PRO A 116 -9.88 12.58 19.80
N PRO A 117 -8.92 12.75 20.74
CA PRO A 117 -9.23 12.71 22.15
C PRO A 117 -10.26 13.77 22.55
N ASN A 118 -11.06 13.47 23.57
CA ASN A 118 -12.08 14.35 24.13
C ASN A 118 -11.45 15.46 24.99
N LEU A 119 -10.84 16.46 24.34
CA LEU A 119 -10.33 17.65 25.02
C LEU A 119 -11.44 18.67 25.31
N PRO A 120 -11.30 19.52 26.35
CA PRO A 120 -12.25 20.58 26.65
C PRO A 120 -12.57 21.49 25.45
N GLY A 121 -13.83 21.91 25.32
CA GLY A 121 -14.34 22.64 24.15
C GLY A 121 -13.73 24.03 23.88
N TRP A 122 -12.94 24.56 24.82
CA TRP A 122 -12.19 25.81 24.64
C TRP A 122 -10.81 25.58 23.99
N ILE A 123 -10.31 24.34 23.94
CA ILE A 123 -9.07 23.98 23.26
C ILE A 123 -9.33 23.91 21.76
N LYS A 124 -8.61 24.75 21.00
CA LYS A 124 -8.68 24.76 19.53
C LYS A 124 -7.31 24.55 18.90
N LEU A 125 -7.18 23.49 18.11
CA LEU A 125 -5.93 23.09 17.47
C LEU A 125 -6.09 23.02 15.95
N SER A 126 -4.98 23.04 15.22
CA SER A 126 -5.01 22.87 13.77
C SER A 126 -5.29 21.41 13.38
N PRO A 127 -5.81 21.14 12.17
CA PRO A 127 -6.06 19.78 11.70
C PRO A 127 -4.83 18.85 11.77
N SER A 128 -3.63 19.38 11.53
CA SER A 128 -2.39 18.60 11.61
C SER A 128 -2.07 18.15 13.04
N VAL A 129 -2.30 19.02 14.03
CA VAL A 129 -2.10 18.68 15.45
C VAL A 129 -3.15 17.68 15.90
N TRP A 130 -4.42 17.89 15.52
CA TRP A 130 -5.49 16.92 15.81
C TRP A 130 -5.19 15.55 15.22
N GLY A 131 -4.78 15.48 13.95
CA GLY A 131 -4.43 14.20 13.33
C GLY A 131 -3.21 13.52 13.97
N PHE A 132 -2.29 14.28 14.57
CA PHE A 132 -1.22 13.70 15.39
C PHE A 132 -1.76 13.13 16.71
N LEU A 133 -2.55 13.93 17.45
CA LEU A 133 -3.14 13.50 18.72
C LEU A 133 -4.05 12.29 18.57
N ALA A 134 -4.89 12.26 17.53
CA ALA A 134 -5.77 11.14 17.23
C ALA A 134 -4.98 9.84 17.01
N ARG A 135 -3.91 9.88 16.20
CA ARG A 135 -3.01 8.73 15.99
C ARG A 135 -2.32 8.29 17.28
N PHE A 136 -1.84 9.24 18.06
CA PHE A 136 -1.18 8.93 19.33
C PHE A 136 -2.15 8.27 20.31
N TRP A 137 -3.35 8.84 20.49
CA TRP A 137 -4.35 8.30 21.41
C TRP A 137 -4.88 6.94 20.98
N TRP A 138 -5.20 6.79 19.70
CA TRP A 138 -5.64 5.51 19.16
C TRP A 138 -4.56 4.43 19.33
N TRP A 139 -3.29 4.77 19.10
CA TRP A 139 -2.20 3.78 19.17
C TRP A 139 -1.83 3.35 20.58
N PHE A 140 -1.77 4.30 21.52
CA PHE A 140 -1.22 4.07 22.87
C PHE A 140 -2.30 3.84 23.94
N PHE A 141 -3.52 4.32 23.72
CA PHE A 141 -4.62 4.21 24.68
C PHE A 141 -5.84 3.47 24.12
N ASP A 142 -5.73 2.88 22.92
CA ASP A 142 -6.84 2.20 22.22
C ASP A 142 -8.11 3.08 22.18
N HIS A 143 -7.93 4.37 21.88
CA HIS A 143 -9.04 5.31 21.76
C HIS A 143 -9.68 5.20 20.38
N HIS A 144 -10.72 4.37 20.24
CA HIS A 144 -11.36 4.05 18.95
C HIS A 144 -12.85 4.43 18.86
N GLU A 145 -13.47 4.89 19.95
CA GLU A 145 -14.89 5.33 19.98
C GLU A 145 -15.89 4.32 19.38
N GLY A 146 -15.66 3.01 19.62
CA GLY A 146 -16.50 1.93 19.08
C GLY A 146 -16.25 1.60 17.61
N GLN A 147 -15.29 2.26 16.96
CA GLN A 147 -14.77 1.87 15.64
C GLN A 147 -13.62 0.86 15.80
N GLU A 148 -12.96 0.52 14.68
CA GLU A 148 -11.85 -0.45 14.64
C GLU A 148 -10.74 -0.11 15.67
N THR A 149 -10.44 -1.10 16.50
CA THR A 149 -9.37 -1.08 17.51
C THR A 149 -7.99 -1.22 16.86
N ARG A 150 -6.94 -0.98 17.65
CA ARG A 150 -5.58 -1.24 17.15
C ARG A 150 -5.33 -2.70 16.76
N SER A 151 -5.85 -3.64 17.55
CA SER A 151 -5.64 -5.07 17.28
C SER A 151 -6.33 -5.51 15.99
N GLU A 152 -7.57 -5.06 15.76
CA GLU A 152 -8.31 -5.33 14.53
C GLU A 152 -7.62 -4.73 13.30
N ALA A 153 -7.11 -3.50 13.42
CA ALA A 153 -6.34 -2.87 12.35
C ALA A 153 -5.00 -3.57 12.07
N GLU A 154 -4.34 -4.14 13.09
CA GLU A 154 -3.13 -4.97 12.89
C GLU A 154 -3.50 -6.27 12.13
N ILE A 155 -4.63 -6.92 12.44
CA ILE A 155 -5.15 -8.07 11.68
C ILE A 155 -5.49 -7.66 10.24
N ARG A 156 -6.11 -6.50 10.05
CA ARG A 156 -6.42 -5.97 8.71
C ARG A 156 -5.15 -5.67 7.92
N ALA A 157 -4.11 -5.13 8.56
CA ALA A 157 -2.82 -4.89 7.93
C ALA A 157 -2.15 -6.19 7.48
N ASP A 158 -2.31 -7.29 8.23
CA ASP A 158 -1.85 -8.62 7.82
C ASP A 158 -2.61 -9.14 6.59
N ARG A 159 -3.92 -8.96 6.54
CA ARG A 159 -4.74 -9.29 5.36
C ARG A 159 -4.34 -8.47 4.14
N ALA A 160 -4.13 -7.17 4.32
CA ALA A 160 -3.66 -6.29 3.25
C ALA A 160 -2.26 -6.71 2.75
N ALA A 161 -1.31 -7.00 3.64
CA ALA A 161 0.01 -7.48 3.27
C ALA A 161 -0.09 -8.80 2.49
N ALA A 162 -0.90 -9.76 2.94
CA ALA A 162 -1.10 -11.03 2.24
C ALA A 162 -1.67 -10.83 0.82
N LEU A 163 -2.65 -9.95 0.65
CA LEU A 163 -3.19 -9.58 -0.66
C LEU A 163 -2.11 -9.02 -1.58
N LEU A 164 -1.29 -8.09 -1.10
CA LEU A 164 -0.21 -7.48 -1.91
C LEU A 164 0.88 -8.49 -2.27
N ILE A 165 1.20 -9.42 -1.37
CA ILE A 165 2.13 -10.51 -1.64
C ILE A 165 1.57 -11.43 -2.72
N GLY A 166 0.27 -11.73 -2.68
CA GLY A 166 -0.40 -12.51 -3.71
C GLY A 166 -0.32 -11.85 -5.08
N LEU A 167 -0.55 -10.54 -5.16
CA LEU A 167 -0.40 -9.77 -6.40
C LEU A 167 1.05 -9.77 -6.92
N ALA A 168 2.04 -9.76 -6.03
CA ALA A 168 3.46 -9.78 -6.39
C ALA A 168 4.00 -11.18 -6.72
N ALA A 169 3.18 -12.23 -6.62
CA ALA A 169 3.63 -13.63 -6.73
C ALA A 169 4.09 -14.01 -8.14
N SER A 170 3.62 -13.33 -9.19
CA SER A 170 4.05 -13.54 -10.58
C SER A 170 5.43 -12.97 -10.89
N GLY A 171 6.02 -12.23 -9.94
CA GLY A 171 7.29 -11.52 -10.14
C GLY A 171 7.14 -10.08 -10.61
N GLU A 172 5.91 -9.61 -10.84
CA GLU A 172 5.65 -8.22 -11.21
C GLU A 172 5.48 -7.33 -9.99
N ASP A 173 5.96 -6.09 -10.10
CA ASP A 173 5.84 -5.10 -9.03
C ASP A 173 4.37 -4.73 -8.80
N VAL A 174 4.05 -4.40 -7.55
CA VAL A 174 2.74 -3.95 -7.09
C VAL A 174 2.86 -2.53 -6.55
N VAL A 175 2.07 -1.60 -7.08
CA VAL A 175 1.97 -0.23 -6.59
C VAL A 175 0.63 -0.01 -5.90
N VAL A 176 0.67 0.54 -4.69
CA VAL A 176 -0.49 0.76 -3.83
C VAL A 176 -0.65 2.24 -3.55
N LEU A 177 -1.81 2.82 -3.90
CA LEU A 177 -2.19 4.18 -3.53
C LEU A 177 -3.16 4.14 -2.36
N ALA A 178 -2.67 4.44 -1.17
CA ALA A 178 -3.43 4.35 0.07
C ALA A 178 -3.03 5.46 1.07
N HIS A 179 -3.13 5.18 2.38
CA HIS A 179 -3.03 6.20 3.43
C HIS A 179 -1.76 6.06 4.24
N GLY A 180 -1.27 7.20 4.75
CA GLY A 180 0.06 7.25 5.36
C GLY A 180 0.19 6.41 6.63
N PHE A 181 -0.82 6.39 7.48
CA PHE A 181 -0.74 5.67 8.75
C PHE A 181 -1.00 4.18 8.56
N PHE A 182 -2.02 3.81 7.78
CA PHE A 182 -2.27 2.41 7.47
C PHE A 182 -1.14 1.77 6.62
N ASN A 183 -0.52 2.50 5.68
CA ASN A 183 0.67 2.01 4.97
C ASN A 183 1.84 1.72 5.92
N TYR A 184 1.97 2.46 7.02
CA TYR A 184 2.95 2.12 8.05
C TYR A 184 2.63 0.77 8.71
N MET A 185 1.36 0.49 8.99
CA MET A 185 0.92 -0.80 9.55
C MET A 185 1.13 -1.95 8.57
N ILE A 186 0.76 -1.78 7.29
CA ILE A 186 1.04 -2.76 6.22
C ILE A 186 2.55 -3.00 6.12
N GLY A 187 3.37 -1.94 6.16
CA GLY A 187 4.82 -2.07 6.17
C GLY A 187 5.39 -2.87 7.35
N ARG A 188 4.77 -2.78 8.54
CA ARG A 188 5.13 -3.65 9.69
C ARG A 188 4.74 -5.11 9.42
N ALA A 189 3.57 -5.35 8.86
CA ALA A 189 3.11 -6.70 8.47
C ALA A 189 4.04 -7.34 7.44
N LEU A 190 4.35 -6.62 6.35
CA LEU A 190 5.29 -7.07 5.31
C LEU A 190 6.66 -7.47 5.90
N ARG A 191 7.20 -6.66 6.82
CA ARG A 191 8.47 -6.98 7.50
C ARG A 191 8.40 -8.26 8.33
N ARG A 192 7.29 -8.48 9.07
CA ARG A 192 7.07 -9.74 9.79
C ARG A 192 6.99 -10.94 8.83
N MET A 193 6.52 -10.71 7.60
CA MET A 193 6.42 -11.71 6.53
C MET A 193 7.69 -11.82 5.66
N GLY A 194 8.83 -11.30 6.14
CA GLY A 194 10.14 -11.47 5.51
C GLY A 194 10.50 -10.45 4.42
N TRP A 195 9.70 -9.40 4.23
CA TRP A 195 10.01 -8.34 3.27
C TRP A 195 10.93 -7.28 3.85
N LYS A 196 11.88 -6.80 3.05
CA LYS A 196 12.84 -5.77 3.43
C LYS A 196 12.41 -4.42 2.89
N LEU A 197 12.39 -3.38 3.74
CA LEU A 197 12.21 -2.01 3.28
C LEU A 197 13.52 -1.54 2.64
N VAL A 198 13.54 -1.41 1.32
CA VAL A 198 14.73 -0.98 0.56
C VAL A 198 14.75 0.52 0.29
N LYS A 199 13.59 1.18 0.33
CA LYS A 199 13.48 2.63 0.16
C LYS A 199 12.33 3.21 0.98
N SER A 200 12.52 4.40 1.58
CA SER A 200 11.47 5.15 2.29
C SER A 200 11.66 6.66 2.19
N GLU A 201 10.58 7.36 1.86
CA GLU A 201 10.55 8.83 1.69
C GLU A 201 9.80 9.57 2.81
N GLY A 202 9.56 8.88 3.93
CA GLY A 202 8.90 9.46 5.10
C GLY A 202 7.38 9.36 5.03
N TYR A 203 6.70 10.50 5.20
CA TYR A 203 5.23 10.58 5.39
C TYR A 203 4.56 11.72 4.61
N LYS A 204 5.26 12.42 3.71
CA LYS A 204 4.66 13.49 2.90
C LYS A 204 3.57 12.91 1.98
N TYR A 205 2.66 13.75 1.48
CA TYR A 205 1.81 13.32 0.35
C TYR A 205 2.70 12.85 -0.79
N TRP A 206 2.25 11.83 -1.54
CA TRP A 206 3.02 11.17 -2.58
C TRP A 206 4.29 10.42 -2.14
N SER A 207 4.62 10.37 -0.84
CA SER A 207 5.78 9.61 -0.37
C SER A 207 5.60 8.11 -0.56
N MET A 208 6.70 7.44 -0.91
CA MET A 208 6.73 6.01 -1.20
C MET A 208 7.56 5.23 -0.18
N ARG A 209 7.21 3.95 -0.05
CA ARG A 209 8.02 2.92 0.60
C ARG A 209 8.07 1.67 -0.26
N ARG A 210 9.26 1.24 -0.63
CA ARG A 210 9.47 0.05 -1.46
C ARG A 210 9.95 -1.12 -0.61
N PHE A 211 9.29 -2.25 -0.77
CA PHE A 211 9.59 -3.50 -0.10
C PHE A 211 9.97 -4.57 -1.12
N GLU A 212 10.98 -5.37 -0.80
CA GLU A 212 11.45 -6.47 -1.65
C GLU A 212 11.66 -7.74 -0.83
N ARG A 213 11.52 -8.90 -1.47
CA ARG A 213 11.79 -10.21 -0.87
C ARG A 213 12.69 -11.01 -1.81
N GLY A 214 13.86 -11.40 -1.28
CA GLY A 214 14.92 -12.10 -2.03
C GLY A 214 14.61 -13.56 -2.32
#